data_AF-A0A835AUA7-F1
#
_entry.id   AF-A0A835AUA7-F1
#
_cell.length_a   1.000
_cell.length_b   1.000
_cell.length_c   1.000
_cell.angle_alpha   90.00
_cell.angle_beta   90.00
_cell.angle_gamma   90.00
#
_symmetry.space_group_name_H-M   'P 1'
#
loop_
_entity.id
_entity.type
_entity.pdbx_description
1 polymer ?
#
loop_
_entity_poly.entity_id
_entity_poly.type
_entity_poly.pdbx_seq_one_letter_code
_entity_poly.pdbx_strand_id
1 'polypeptide(L)'
;MLRPPGPRQRRGEVIWLKQFLEVEDKSAAINRTTGLDKQLKDMPKIWCRPKEKLAVGSHEYKEIIEADKELGVTCLFDNSVMEAMWGVKNLIRILVPQEQKALTMEERLPMSKGLEMILHRYGFDVKPEMVNDDIVETACFLYDIELVEKKHSRSLHMLDIDIKEISGLDSSEWRPMKLATAMKKICYPEEDFEIPPEMFSSVELLKIKKDADKYKNRVNSYSVSEVYTELGRAYRDKEENLRYMHALVKAAHEAAKRLTQATEGYAMEEA
;
A
#
# COMPACT_ATOMS: atom_id res chain seq x y z
N MET A 1 9.84 18.28 15.24
CA MET A 1 10.32 17.13 14.45
C MET A 1 9.41 15.95 14.75
N LEU A 2 8.56 15.55 13.81
CA LEU A 2 7.75 14.33 13.94
C LEU A 2 8.70 13.14 13.68
N ARG A 3 8.81 12.24 14.65
CA ARG A 3 9.66 11.05 14.55
C ARG A 3 9.03 10.11 13.52
N PRO A 4 9.78 9.60 12.53
CA PRO A 4 9.24 8.58 11.63
C PRO A 4 8.83 7.37 12.47
N PRO A 5 7.64 6.79 12.25
CA PRO A 5 7.27 5.54 12.91
C PRO A 5 8.32 4.47 12.59
N GLY A 6 8.75 3.73 13.63
CA GLY A 6 9.87 2.77 13.59
C GLY A 6 9.73 1.67 12.52
N PRO A 7 10.71 0.77 12.36
CA PRO A 7 10.75 -0.19 11.26
C PRO A 7 9.45 -1.02 11.21
N ARG A 8 8.71 -0.87 10.11
CA ARG A 8 7.32 -1.33 9.97
C ARG A 8 7.27 -2.64 9.20
N GLN A 9 6.97 -3.73 9.90
CA GLN A 9 6.88 -5.06 9.29
C GLN A 9 5.55 -5.20 8.53
N ARG A 10 5.61 -5.24 7.19
CA ARG A 10 4.44 -5.46 6.33
C ARG A 10 3.87 -6.86 6.57
N ARG A 11 2.54 -6.99 6.70
CA ARG A 11 1.86 -8.30 6.76
C ARG A 11 1.59 -8.78 5.33
N GLY A 12 2.24 -9.88 4.94
CA GLY A 12 2.02 -10.54 3.65
C GLY A 12 2.87 -9.94 2.54
N GLU A 13 4.10 -10.42 2.38
CA GLU A 13 4.96 -10.05 1.25
C GLU A 13 4.35 -10.60 -0.05
N VAL A 14 3.73 -9.72 -0.85
CA VAL A 14 3.21 -10.06 -2.18
C VAL A 14 4.36 -10.27 -3.18
N ILE A 15 5.54 -9.73 -2.86
CA ILE A 15 6.77 -9.80 -3.65
C ILE A 15 7.93 -10.15 -2.73
N TRP A 16 8.72 -11.14 -3.10
CA TRP A 16 9.97 -11.51 -2.42
C TRP A 16 11.09 -11.68 -3.44
N LEU A 17 12.32 -11.35 -3.04
CA LEU A 17 13.50 -11.52 -3.89
C LEU A 17 13.81 -13.02 -4.05
N LYS A 18 13.88 -13.50 -5.31
CA LYS A 18 14.36 -14.86 -5.60
C LYS A 18 15.86 -14.92 -5.78
N GLN A 19 16.40 -14.02 -6.60
CA GLN A 19 17.81 -13.90 -6.89
C GLN A 19 18.08 -12.49 -7.44
N PHE A 20 19.26 -11.96 -7.15
CA PHE A 20 19.75 -10.67 -7.66
C PHE A 20 21.04 -10.90 -8.43
N LEU A 21 21.21 -10.19 -9.55
CA LEU A 21 22.41 -10.20 -10.38
C LEU A 21 22.79 -8.75 -10.67
N GLU A 22 23.98 -8.36 -10.24
CA GLU A 22 24.56 -7.07 -10.58
C GLU A 22 25.22 -7.16 -11.96
N VAL A 23 24.90 -6.20 -12.82
CA VAL A 23 25.36 -6.16 -14.21
C VAL A 23 25.99 -4.80 -14.47
N GLU A 24 27.31 -4.78 -14.66
CA GLU A 24 28.06 -3.56 -14.96
C GLU A 24 27.71 -3.01 -16.35
N ASP A 25 27.75 -3.87 -17.38
CA ASP A 25 27.38 -3.53 -18.75
C ASP A 25 26.08 -4.24 -19.16
N LYS A 26 24.97 -3.49 -19.08
CA LYS A 26 23.65 -3.97 -19.48
C LYS A 26 23.59 -4.39 -20.96
N SER A 27 24.36 -3.72 -21.83
CA SER A 27 24.36 -4.01 -23.27
C SER A 27 25.10 -5.30 -23.59
N ALA A 28 26.10 -5.66 -22.78
CA ALA A 28 26.76 -6.96 -22.87
C ALA A 28 25.86 -8.09 -22.35
N ALA A 29 25.03 -7.81 -21.34
CA ALA A 29 24.17 -8.80 -20.70
C ALA A 29 22.90 -9.17 -21.51
N ILE A 30 22.30 -8.18 -22.18
CA ILE A 30 21.08 -8.37 -22.97
C ILE A 30 21.09 -7.45 -24.19
N ASN A 31 21.11 -8.04 -25.38
CA ASN A 31 21.12 -7.30 -26.65
C ASN A 31 20.43 -8.07 -27.76
N ARG A 32 19.86 -7.36 -28.74
CA ARG A 32 19.24 -7.97 -29.93
C ARG A 32 20.21 -8.77 -30.80
N THR A 33 21.49 -8.43 -30.79
CA THR A 33 22.54 -9.03 -31.64
C THR A 33 23.16 -10.25 -30.98
N THR A 34 23.52 -10.14 -29.70
CA THR A 34 24.22 -11.21 -28.96
C THR A 34 23.28 -12.08 -28.10
N GLY A 35 22.02 -11.66 -27.93
CA GLY A 35 21.04 -12.34 -27.11
C GLY A 35 21.25 -12.07 -25.62
N LEU A 36 20.96 -13.09 -24.80
CA LEU A 36 21.19 -13.08 -23.36
C LEU A 36 22.59 -13.60 -23.03
N ASP A 37 23.27 -12.99 -22.07
CA ASP A 37 24.48 -13.58 -21.50
C ASP A 37 24.15 -14.88 -20.74
N LYS A 38 25.18 -15.69 -20.48
CA LYS A 38 25.02 -16.99 -19.82
C LYS A 38 24.45 -16.88 -18.39
N GLN A 39 24.92 -15.91 -17.59
CA GLN A 39 24.49 -15.75 -16.20
C GLN A 39 23.02 -15.32 -16.11
N LEU A 40 22.58 -14.43 -16.99
CA LEU A 40 21.21 -13.97 -17.09
C LEU A 40 20.28 -15.09 -17.60
N LYS A 41 20.75 -15.97 -18.50
CA LYS A 41 19.98 -17.16 -18.93
C LYS A 41 19.76 -18.16 -17.80
N ASP A 42 20.73 -18.34 -16.92
CA ASP A 42 20.64 -19.34 -15.85
C ASP A 42 19.52 -18.98 -14.85
N MET A 43 19.24 -17.69 -14.64
CA MET A 43 18.22 -17.26 -13.67
C MET A 43 16.80 -17.74 -14.04
N PRO A 44 16.23 -17.47 -15.24
CA PRO A 44 14.93 -18.00 -15.59
C PRO A 44 14.92 -19.53 -15.66
N LYS A 45 16.02 -20.20 -16.04
CA LYS A 45 16.11 -21.68 -16.04
C LYS A 45 15.94 -22.27 -14.64
N ILE A 46 16.44 -21.59 -13.61
CA ILE A 46 16.32 -22.03 -12.21
C ILE A 46 14.93 -21.72 -11.66
N TRP A 47 14.40 -20.53 -11.94
CA TRP A 47 13.25 -19.99 -11.21
C TRP A 47 11.91 -20.03 -11.95
N CYS A 48 11.90 -20.06 -13.29
CA CYS A 48 10.65 -20.10 -14.07
C CYS A 48 10.24 -21.56 -14.30
N ARG A 49 9.09 -21.96 -13.75
CA ARG A 49 8.57 -23.31 -13.94
C ARG A 49 7.90 -23.46 -15.31
N PRO A 50 7.78 -24.68 -15.83
CA PRO A 50 7.01 -24.93 -17.05
C PRO A 50 5.59 -24.35 -16.94
N LYS A 51 5.14 -23.63 -17.98
CA LYS A 51 3.85 -22.92 -18.08
C LYS A 51 3.73 -21.60 -17.31
N GLU A 52 4.72 -21.22 -16.50
CA GLU A 52 4.77 -19.87 -15.92
C GLU A 52 5.23 -18.86 -16.98
N LYS A 53 4.84 -17.60 -16.80
CA LYS A 53 5.29 -16.49 -17.63
C LYS A 53 6.19 -15.57 -16.83
N LEU A 54 7.32 -15.16 -17.42
CA LEU A 54 8.22 -14.19 -16.83
C LEU A 54 7.71 -12.78 -17.10
N ALA A 55 7.33 -12.04 -16.07
CA ALA A 55 7.01 -10.61 -16.19
C ALA A 55 8.29 -9.82 -16.48
N VAL A 56 8.28 -9.00 -17.54
CA VAL A 56 9.45 -8.21 -17.96
C VAL A 56 9.08 -6.74 -18.12
N GLY A 57 9.98 -5.84 -17.73
CA GLY A 57 9.76 -4.39 -17.77
C GLY A 57 10.04 -3.72 -19.13
N SER A 58 10.40 -4.49 -20.16
CA SER A 58 10.73 -3.98 -21.49
C SER A 58 10.22 -4.92 -22.58
N HIS A 59 9.57 -4.36 -23.60
CA HIS A 59 9.13 -5.11 -24.79
C HIS A 59 10.33 -5.68 -25.56
N GLU A 60 11.43 -4.92 -25.65
CA GLU A 60 12.65 -5.41 -26.27
C GLU A 60 13.23 -6.61 -25.51
N TYR A 61 13.23 -6.56 -24.17
CA TYR A 61 13.72 -7.69 -23.38
C TYR A 61 12.82 -8.91 -23.54
N LYS A 62 11.50 -8.72 -23.64
CA LYS A 62 10.57 -9.80 -24.02
C LYS A 62 11.00 -10.46 -25.33
N GLU A 63 11.21 -9.69 -26.38
CA GLU A 63 11.58 -10.22 -27.70
C GLU A 63 12.89 -11.01 -27.63
N ILE A 64 13.91 -10.48 -26.94
CA ILE A 64 15.21 -11.13 -26.81
C ILE A 64 15.11 -12.44 -26.00
N ILE A 65 14.37 -12.42 -24.89
CA ILE A 65 14.20 -13.59 -24.01
C ILE A 65 13.41 -14.70 -24.71
N GLU A 66 12.32 -14.36 -25.39
CA GLU A 66 11.48 -15.34 -26.10
C GLU A 66 12.15 -15.87 -27.38
N ALA A 67 13.10 -15.14 -27.97
CA ALA A 67 13.88 -15.61 -29.12
C ALA A 67 14.90 -16.70 -28.75
N ASP A 68 15.28 -16.82 -27.48
CA ASP A 68 16.23 -17.82 -27.00
C ASP A 68 15.55 -19.21 -26.88
N LYS A 69 15.81 -20.06 -27.89
CA LYS A 69 15.24 -21.41 -27.97
C LYS A 69 15.70 -22.35 -26.85
N GLU A 70 16.87 -22.11 -26.25
CA GLU A 70 17.35 -22.95 -25.14
C GLU A 70 16.67 -22.59 -23.83
N LEU A 71 16.16 -21.37 -23.71
CA LEU A 71 15.48 -20.90 -22.51
C LEU A 71 14.03 -21.38 -22.46
N GLY A 72 13.32 -21.33 -23.59
CA GLY A 72 11.94 -21.84 -23.70
C GLY A 72 10.93 -21.13 -22.78
N VAL A 73 11.24 -19.92 -22.32
CA VAL A 73 10.40 -19.11 -21.43
C VAL A 73 9.46 -18.23 -22.24
N THR A 74 8.21 -18.13 -21.80
CA THR A 74 7.26 -17.13 -22.31
C THR A 74 7.24 -15.92 -21.37
N CYS A 75 7.15 -14.73 -21.92
CA CYS A 75 7.14 -13.48 -21.19
C CYS A 75 5.76 -12.82 -21.16
N LEU A 76 5.49 -12.10 -20.07
CA LEU A 76 4.35 -11.21 -19.93
C LEU A 76 4.84 -9.75 -19.97
N PHE A 77 4.22 -8.97 -20.84
CA PHE A 77 4.46 -7.53 -20.97
C PHE A 77 3.11 -6.87 -21.26
N ASP A 78 2.52 -6.27 -20.24
CA ASP A 78 1.26 -5.56 -20.30
C ASP A 78 1.23 -4.42 -19.27
N ASN A 79 0.13 -3.65 -19.25
CA ASN A 79 -0.01 -2.53 -18.31
C ASN A 79 0.09 -2.97 -16.85
N SER A 80 -0.38 -4.16 -16.49
CA SER A 80 -0.30 -4.67 -15.12
C SER A 80 1.14 -5.00 -14.73
N VAL A 81 1.93 -5.56 -15.65
CA VAL A 81 3.37 -5.76 -15.45
C VAL A 81 4.09 -4.42 -15.27
N MET A 82 3.75 -3.40 -16.08
CA MET A 82 4.39 -2.08 -15.95
C MET A 82 4.11 -1.43 -14.59
N GLU A 83 2.88 -1.52 -14.08
CA GLU A 83 2.53 -1.06 -12.73
C GLU A 83 3.30 -1.83 -11.65
N ALA A 84 3.42 -3.16 -11.78
CA ALA A 84 4.18 -3.97 -10.84
C ALA A 84 5.68 -3.64 -10.86
N MET A 85 6.26 -3.45 -12.05
CA MET A 85 7.67 -3.07 -12.23
C MET A 85 7.96 -1.68 -11.65
N TRP A 86 7.02 -0.74 -11.79
CA TRP A 86 7.10 0.56 -11.14
C TRP A 86 7.16 0.41 -9.61
N GLY A 87 6.30 -0.44 -9.03
CA GLY A 87 6.31 -0.75 -7.60
C GLY A 87 7.63 -1.40 -7.13
N VAL A 88 8.10 -2.42 -7.83
CA VAL A 88 9.38 -3.10 -7.52
C VAL A 88 10.54 -2.11 -7.54
N LYS A 89 10.58 -1.24 -8.55
CA LYS A 89 11.63 -0.22 -8.69
C LYS A 89 11.65 0.75 -7.51
N ASN A 90 10.49 1.22 -7.05
CA ASN A 90 10.39 2.11 -5.89
C ASN A 90 10.64 1.39 -4.55
N LEU A 91 10.58 0.06 -4.51
CA LEU A 91 10.87 -0.76 -3.33
C LEU A 91 12.25 -1.43 -3.39
N ILE A 92 13.10 -1.09 -4.38
CA ILE A 92 14.34 -1.81 -4.64
C ILE A 92 15.28 -1.81 -3.44
N ARG A 93 15.32 -0.72 -2.65
CA ARG A 93 16.15 -0.60 -1.44
C ARG A 93 15.73 -1.56 -0.32
N ILE A 94 14.45 -1.92 -0.29
CA ILE A 94 13.91 -2.90 0.65
C ILE A 94 14.23 -4.32 0.17
N LEU A 95 14.06 -4.57 -1.14
CA LEU A 95 14.27 -5.89 -1.74
C LEU A 95 15.76 -6.24 -1.89
N VAL A 96 16.60 -5.25 -2.17
CA VAL A 96 18.05 -5.37 -2.42
C VAL A 96 18.76 -4.26 -1.64
N PRO A 97 19.06 -4.47 -0.34
CA PRO A 97 19.67 -3.43 0.51
C PRO A 97 21.05 -2.93 0.04
N GLN A 98 21.73 -3.69 -0.82
CA GLN A 98 22.99 -3.27 -1.45
C GLN A 98 22.80 -2.14 -2.45
N GLU A 99 21.61 -2.04 -3.06
CA GLU A 99 21.28 -1.00 -4.03
C GLU A 99 20.91 0.30 -3.29
N GLN A 100 21.91 1.16 -3.09
CA GLN A 100 21.72 2.43 -2.37
C GLN A 100 21.36 3.60 -3.29
N LYS A 101 21.36 3.41 -4.62
CA LYS A 101 21.08 4.49 -5.56
C LYS A 101 19.65 5.00 -5.36
N ALA A 102 19.52 6.31 -5.21
CA ALA A 102 18.20 6.95 -5.24
C ALA A 102 17.73 6.97 -6.69
N LEU A 103 16.45 6.66 -6.93
CA LEU A 103 15.89 6.88 -8.25
C LEU A 103 15.95 8.37 -8.58
N THR A 104 16.23 8.68 -9.82
CA THR A 104 16.07 10.01 -10.40
C THR A 104 14.58 10.34 -10.58
N MET A 105 14.26 11.59 -10.89
CA MET A 105 12.89 12.00 -11.20
C MET A 105 12.36 11.26 -12.43
N GLU A 106 13.13 11.25 -13.51
CA GLU A 106 12.78 10.55 -14.77
C GLU A 106 12.51 9.07 -14.54
N GLU A 107 13.28 8.43 -13.65
CA GLU A 107 13.11 7.03 -13.31
C GLU A 107 11.82 6.73 -12.54
N ARG A 108 11.18 7.72 -11.91
CA ARG A 108 9.89 7.60 -11.23
C ARG A 108 8.70 7.96 -12.13
N LEU A 109 8.94 8.55 -13.29
CA LEU A 109 7.90 8.94 -14.24
C LEU A 109 7.58 7.80 -15.23
N PRO A 110 6.30 7.63 -15.59
CA PRO A 110 5.11 8.26 -15.01
C PRO A 110 4.78 7.69 -13.61
N MET A 111 3.96 8.40 -12.83
CA MET A 111 3.42 7.87 -11.57
C MET A 111 2.58 6.61 -11.82
N SER A 112 2.66 5.62 -10.93
CA SER A 112 1.76 4.47 -10.99
C SER A 112 0.30 4.86 -10.76
N LYS A 113 -0.62 4.24 -11.51
CA LYS A 113 -2.06 4.48 -11.35
C LYS A 113 -2.55 4.08 -9.95
N GLY A 114 -1.97 3.01 -9.40
CA GLY A 114 -2.31 2.56 -8.04
C GLY A 114 -1.99 3.62 -6.99
N LEU A 115 -0.83 4.26 -7.09
CA LEU A 115 -0.44 5.35 -6.19
C LEU A 115 -1.34 6.57 -6.37
N GLU A 116 -1.59 6.98 -7.61
CA GLU A 116 -2.48 8.10 -7.93
C GLU A 116 -3.88 7.90 -7.33
N MET A 117 -4.46 6.70 -7.50
CA MET A 117 -5.76 6.35 -6.93
C MET A 117 -5.81 6.47 -5.41
N ILE A 118 -4.75 6.04 -4.72
CA ILE A 118 -4.67 6.12 -3.25
C ILE A 118 -4.54 7.58 -2.81
N LEU A 119 -3.63 8.33 -3.41
CA LEU A 119 -3.42 9.75 -3.08
C LEU A 119 -4.69 10.57 -3.31
N HIS A 120 -5.34 10.40 -4.46
CA HIS A 120 -6.59 11.07 -4.78
C HIS A 120 -7.71 10.71 -3.80
N ARG A 121 -7.83 9.44 -3.39
CA ARG A 121 -8.88 9.00 -2.44
C ARG A 121 -8.77 9.68 -1.09
N TYR A 122 -7.55 10.00 -0.65
CA TYR A 122 -7.31 10.75 0.58
C TYR A 122 -7.26 12.26 0.37
N GLY A 123 -7.52 12.76 -0.85
CA GLY A 123 -7.54 14.19 -1.17
C GLY A 123 -6.17 14.83 -1.30
N PHE A 124 -5.13 14.04 -1.57
CA PHE A 124 -3.79 14.56 -1.82
C PHE A 124 -3.60 14.86 -3.31
N ASP A 125 -3.37 16.13 -3.64
CA ASP A 125 -2.93 16.56 -4.96
C ASP A 125 -1.39 16.42 -5.04
N VAL A 126 -0.92 15.35 -5.68
CA VAL A 126 0.51 15.06 -5.82
C VAL A 126 0.80 14.87 -7.29
N LYS A 127 1.67 15.72 -7.82
CA LYS A 127 2.15 15.60 -9.20
C LYS A 127 3.27 14.56 -9.28
N PRO A 128 3.49 13.95 -10.46
CA PRO A 128 4.53 12.95 -10.64
C PRO A 128 5.94 13.39 -10.18
N GLU A 129 6.30 14.66 -10.35
CA GLU A 129 7.60 15.22 -9.99
C GLU A 129 7.80 15.38 -8.47
N MET A 130 6.71 15.31 -7.70
CA MET A 130 6.72 15.42 -6.24
C MET A 130 6.93 14.07 -5.55
N VAL A 131 6.80 12.96 -6.28
CA VAL A 131 6.86 11.62 -5.70
C VAL A 131 8.28 11.30 -5.24
N ASN A 132 8.38 10.87 -3.98
CA ASN A 132 9.60 10.38 -3.37
C ASN A 132 9.32 9.10 -2.56
N ASP A 133 10.38 8.47 -2.06
CA ASP A 133 10.31 7.19 -1.34
C ASP A 133 9.34 7.27 -0.14
N ASP A 134 9.37 8.36 0.64
CA ASP A 134 8.52 8.54 1.82
C ASP A 134 7.02 8.61 1.48
N ILE A 135 6.67 9.29 0.37
CA ILE A 135 5.29 9.36 -0.13
C ILE A 135 4.83 7.97 -0.58
N VAL A 136 5.68 7.23 -1.31
CA VAL A 136 5.34 5.88 -1.78
C VAL A 136 5.15 4.94 -0.61
N GLU A 137 6.05 4.95 0.38
CA GLU A 137 5.94 4.11 1.57
C GLU A 137 4.70 4.45 2.38
N THR A 138 4.45 5.74 2.63
CA THR A 138 3.28 6.17 3.41
C THR A 138 1.98 5.81 2.71
N ALA A 139 1.91 5.94 1.38
CA ALA A 139 0.74 5.51 0.60
C ALA A 139 0.53 3.99 0.66
N CYS A 140 1.61 3.20 0.62
CA CYS A 140 1.53 1.75 0.83
C CYS A 140 0.93 1.42 2.21
N PHE A 141 1.36 2.10 3.28
CA PHE A 141 0.81 1.88 4.63
C PHE A 141 -0.68 2.22 4.71
N LEU A 142 -1.10 3.32 4.09
CA LEU A 142 -2.52 3.68 4.04
C LEU A 142 -3.33 2.62 3.30
N TYR A 143 -2.81 2.09 2.19
CA TYR A 143 -3.45 0.99 1.47
C TYR A 143 -3.56 -0.29 2.30
N ASP A 144 -2.51 -0.68 3.02
CA ASP A 144 -2.54 -1.86 3.91
C ASP A 144 -3.61 -1.72 5.00
N ILE A 145 -3.79 -0.51 5.53
CA ILE A 145 -4.86 -0.20 6.48
C ILE A 145 -6.25 -0.37 5.85
N GLU A 146 -6.45 0.09 4.61
CA GLU A 146 -7.71 -0.13 3.89
C GLU A 146 -7.99 -1.62 3.66
N LEU A 147 -6.95 -2.43 3.43
CA LEU A 147 -7.10 -3.88 3.31
C LEU A 147 -7.57 -4.52 4.62
N VAL A 148 -7.05 -4.06 5.77
CA VAL A 148 -7.51 -4.49 7.09
C VAL A 148 -8.99 -4.10 7.32
N GLU A 149 -9.37 -2.86 6.98
CA GLU A 149 -10.76 -2.43 7.05
C GLU A 149 -11.66 -3.29 6.16
N LYS A 150 -11.24 -3.56 4.92
CA LYS A 150 -12.00 -4.36 3.94
C LYS A 150 -12.12 -5.83 4.36
N LYS A 151 -11.07 -6.41 4.95
CA LYS A 151 -11.05 -7.79 5.46
C LYS A 151 -12.19 -8.03 6.45
N HIS A 152 -12.44 -7.08 7.34
CA HIS A 152 -13.44 -7.21 8.41
C HIS A 152 -14.79 -6.58 8.08
N SER A 153 -14.86 -5.71 7.08
CA SER A 153 -16.07 -4.97 6.69
C SER A 153 -17.27 -5.89 6.50
N ARG A 154 -17.16 -6.93 5.67
CA ARG A 154 -18.29 -7.83 5.38
C ARG A 154 -18.82 -8.51 6.64
N SER A 155 -17.94 -9.08 7.46
CA SER A 155 -18.34 -9.78 8.68
C SER A 155 -18.98 -8.85 9.71
N LEU A 156 -18.51 -7.61 9.81
CA LEU A 156 -19.06 -6.63 10.74
C LEU A 156 -20.44 -6.13 10.27
N HIS A 157 -20.63 -5.87 8.98
CA HIS A 157 -21.93 -5.43 8.46
C HIS A 157 -23.01 -6.53 8.48
N MET A 158 -22.64 -7.81 8.61
CA MET A 158 -23.65 -8.84 8.89
C MET A 158 -24.38 -8.59 10.22
N LEU A 159 -23.74 -7.87 11.16
CA LEU A 159 -24.31 -7.53 12.47
C LEU A 159 -25.26 -6.32 12.42
N ASP A 160 -25.38 -5.65 11.28
CA ASP A 160 -26.31 -4.51 11.12
C ASP A 160 -27.76 -4.93 11.37
N ILE A 161 -28.11 -6.17 10.99
CA ILE A 161 -29.42 -6.76 11.24
C ILE A 161 -29.65 -6.88 12.76
N ASP A 162 -28.72 -7.50 13.48
CA ASP A 162 -28.83 -7.67 14.93
C ASP A 162 -28.85 -6.31 15.65
N ILE A 163 -28.00 -5.35 15.24
CA ILE A 163 -27.96 -3.99 15.80
C ILE A 163 -29.31 -3.29 15.65
N LYS A 164 -29.92 -3.41 14.47
CA LYS A 164 -31.22 -2.81 14.18
C LYS A 164 -32.35 -3.49 14.94
N GLU A 165 -32.40 -4.82 14.95
CA GLU A 165 -33.47 -5.59 15.60
C GLU A 165 -33.43 -5.46 17.13
N ILE A 166 -32.24 -5.49 17.72
CA ILE A 166 -32.08 -5.52 19.18
C ILE A 166 -32.05 -4.12 19.78
N SER A 167 -31.32 -3.19 19.16
CA SER A 167 -31.07 -1.84 19.69
C SER A 167 -31.80 -0.72 18.94
N GLY A 168 -32.44 -1.02 17.82
CA GLY A 168 -33.13 -0.02 17.00
C GLY A 168 -32.18 1.08 16.53
N LEU A 169 -30.92 0.73 16.24
CA LEU A 169 -29.90 1.63 15.71
C LEU A 169 -29.71 1.34 14.23
N ASP A 170 -29.53 2.39 13.44
CA ASP A 170 -29.13 2.26 12.05
C ASP A 170 -27.60 2.34 11.95
N SER A 171 -26.99 1.19 11.67
CA SER A 171 -25.54 1.04 11.55
C SER A 171 -25.07 0.86 10.11
N SER A 172 -25.96 0.98 9.12
CA SER A 172 -25.63 0.76 7.70
C SER A 172 -24.46 1.63 7.21
N GLU A 173 -24.38 2.87 7.67
CA GLU A 173 -23.32 3.83 7.32
C GLU A 173 -22.13 3.81 8.30
N TRP A 174 -22.12 2.91 9.30
CA TRP A 174 -21.03 2.85 10.26
C TRP A 174 -19.78 2.22 9.63
N ARG A 175 -18.64 2.90 9.81
CA ARG A 175 -17.33 2.35 9.41
C ARG A 175 -17.02 1.08 10.22
N PRO A 176 -16.19 0.16 9.70
CA PRO A 176 -15.78 -1.06 10.39
C PRO A 176 -15.26 -0.82 11.82
N MET A 177 -14.46 0.23 12.04
CA MET A 177 -13.99 0.54 13.39
C MET A 177 -15.13 0.87 14.36
N LYS A 178 -16.11 1.68 13.95
CA LYS A 178 -17.29 2.01 14.78
C LYS A 178 -18.10 0.75 15.10
N LEU A 179 -18.34 -0.12 14.12
CA LEU A 179 -19.00 -1.42 14.33
C LEU A 179 -18.23 -2.31 15.33
N ALA A 180 -16.92 -2.44 15.15
CA ALA A 180 -16.08 -3.24 16.03
C ALA A 180 -16.07 -2.70 17.47
N THR A 181 -16.04 -1.37 17.64
CA THR A 181 -16.13 -0.74 18.97
C THR A 181 -17.49 -1.00 19.63
N ALA A 182 -18.59 -0.91 18.88
CA ALA A 182 -19.92 -1.22 19.40
C ALA A 182 -20.00 -2.67 19.88
N MET A 183 -19.51 -3.61 19.06
CA MET A 183 -19.47 -5.03 19.41
C MET A 183 -18.55 -5.31 20.61
N LYS A 184 -17.38 -4.67 20.67
CA LYS A 184 -16.47 -4.78 21.81
C LYS A 184 -17.17 -4.32 23.09
N LYS A 185 -17.94 -3.22 23.03
CA LYS A 185 -18.69 -2.73 24.20
C LYS A 185 -19.87 -3.62 24.58
N ILE A 186 -20.52 -4.27 23.61
CA ILE A 186 -21.59 -5.26 23.86
C ILE A 186 -21.03 -6.53 24.53
N CYS A 187 -19.93 -7.06 24.00
CA CYS A 187 -19.33 -8.30 24.50
C CYS A 187 -18.61 -8.12 25.85
N TYR A 188 -18.16 -6.90 26.15
CA TYR A 188 -17.40 -6.55 27.35
C TYR A 188 -17.90 -5.22 27.95
N PRO A 189 -19.15 -5.18 28.48
CA PRO A 189 -19.78 -3.93 28.93
C PRO A 189 -19.04 -3.28 30.11
N GLU A 190 -18.45 -4.09 30.99
CA GLU A 190 -17.68 -3.65 32.16
C GLU A 190 -16.23 -3.27 31.83
N GLU A 191 -15.72 -3.63 30.65
CA GLU A 191 -14.37 -3.26 30.25
C GLU A 191 -14.33 -1.76 29.97
N ASP A 192 -13.44 -1.07 30.67
CA ASP A 192 -13.18 0.35 30.44
C ASP A 192 -12.05 0.47 29.41
N PHE A 193 -12.40 1.03 28.27
CA PHE A 193 -11.46 1.34 27.21
C PHE A 193 -11.88 2.65 26.56
N GLU A 194 -10.88 3.39 26.10
CA GLU A 194 -11.09 4.71 25.53
C GLU A 194 -11.85 4.60 24.20
N ILE A 195 -13.00 5.27 24.14
CA ILE A 195 -13.80 5.42 22.92
C ILE A 195 -13.71 6.91 22.55
N PRO A 196 -13.20 7.25 21.34
CA PRO A 196 -13.16 8.63 20.90
C PRO A 196 -14.55 9.29 21.00
N PRO A 197 -14.68 10.50 21.59
CA PRO A 197 -15.98 11.13 21.83
C PRO A 197 -16.85 11.29 20.57
N GLU A 198 -16.21 11.48 19.42
CA GLU A 198 -16.84 11.61 18.11
C GLU A 198 -17.33 10.28 17.51
N MET A 199 -16.95 9.14 18.10
CA MET A 199 -17.27 7.82 17.54
C MET A 199 -18.74 7.46 17.70
N PHE A 200 -19.35 7.82 18.84
CA PHE A 200 -20.78 7.59 19.10
C PHE A 200 -21.42 8.81 19.74
N SER A 201 -22.65 9.10 19.35
CA SER A 201 -23.53 9.95 20.14
C SER A 201 -23.82 9.32 21.51
N SER A 202 -24.15 10.15 22.49
CA SER A 202 -24.53 9.67 23.83
C SER A 202 -25.72 8.71 23.78
N VAL A 203 -26.66 8.91 22.85
CA VAL A 203 -27.85 8.06 22.67
C VAL A 203 -27.47 6.68 22.14
N GLU A 204 -26.60 6.61 21.13
CA GLU A 204 -26.08 5.33 20.62
C GLU A 204 -25.37 4.55 21.73
N LEU A 205 -24.45 5.19 22.46
CA LEU A 205 -23.68 4.53 23.50
C LEU A 205 -24.55 4.03 24.67
N LEU A 206 -25.57 4.80 25.06
CA LEU A 206 -26.52 4.39 26.09
C LEU A 206 -27.34 3.16 25.64
N LYS A 207 -27.81 3.13 24.40
CA LYS A 207 -28.54 1.98 23.84
C LYS A 207 -27.65 0.73 23.76
N ILE A 208 -26.44 0.87 23.22
CA ILE A 208 -25.45 -0.22 23.13
C ILE A 208 -25.21 -0.86 24.50
N LYS A 209 -25.02 -0.03 25.55
CA LYS A 209 -24.83 -0.52 26.92
C LYS A 209 -26.09 -1.19 27.48
N LYS A 210 -27.25 -0.56 27.33
CA LYS A 210 -28.53 -1.05 27.87
C LYS A 210 -28.93 -2.39 27.26
N ASP A 211 -28.64 -2.60 25.98
CA ASP A 211 -29.09 -3.77 25.24
C ASP A 211 -28.03 -4.88 25.16
N ALA A 212 -26.84 -4.69 25.75
CA ALA A 212 -25.71 -5.61 25.63
C ALA A 212 -26.08 -7.09 25.93
N ASP A 213 -26.83 -7.34 27.01
CA ASP A 213 -27.26 -8.69 27.40
C ASP A 213 -28.13 -9.39 26.36
N LYS A 214 -28.84 -8.63 25.51
CA LYS A 214 -29.72 -9.17 24.46
C LYS A 214 -28.95 -9.78 23.30
N TYR A 215 -27.65 -9.48 23.16
CA TYR A 215 -26.76 -10.05 22.14
C TYR A 215 -26.13 -11.38 22.57
N LYS A 216 -26.50 -11.92 23.74
CA LYS A 216 -25.99 -13.20 24.22
C LYS A 216 -26.24 -14.30 23.18
N ASN A 217 -25.18 -15.05 22.85
CA ASN A 217 -25.15 -16.09 21.82
C ASN A 217 -25.34 -15.63 20.36
N ARG A 218 -25.47 -14.32 20.11
CA ARG A 218 -25.50 -13.76 18.74
C ARG A 218 -24.10 -13.48 18.20
N VAL A 219 -23.18 -13.14 19.10
CA VAL A 219 -21.84 -12.69 18.75
C VAL A 219 -20.78 -13.50 19.51
N ASN A 220 -19.70 -13.87 18.83
CA ASN A 220 -18.54 -14.50 19.46
C ASN A 220 -17.62 -13.43 20.06
N SER A 221 -17.59 -13.32 21.39
CA SER A 221 -16.82 -12.29 22.11
C SER A 221 -15.31 -12.36 21.82
N TYR A 222 -14.75 -13.57 21.66
CA TYR A 222 -13.32 -13.74 21.36
C TYR A 222 -12.98 -13.16 19.98
N SER A 223 -13.74 -13.54 18.95
CA SER A 223 -13.57 -13.01 17.59
C SER A 223 -13.73 -11.49 17.53
N VAL A 224 -14.70 -10.94 18.27
CA VAL A 224 -14.88 -9.48 18.38
C VAL A 224 -13.63 -8.80 18.96
N SER A 225 -13.04 -9.37 20.02
CA SER A 225 -11.86 -8.78 20.64
C SER A 225 -10.65 -8.81 19.71
N GLU A 226 -10.46 -9.87 18.92
CA GLU A 226 -9.39 -9.94 17.92
C GLU A 226 -9.60 -8.90 16.81
N VAL A 227 -10.81 -8.82 16.25
CA VAL A 227 -11.18 -7.86 15.20
C VAL A 227 -11.02 -6.42 15.69
N TYR A 228 -11.51 -6.12 16.89
CA TYR A 228 -11.35 -4.80 17.53
C TYR A 228 -9.88 -4.44 17.73
N THR A 229 -9.06 -5.39 18.15
CA THR A 229 -7.62 -5.15 18.35
C THR A 229 -6.90 -4.86 17.03
N GLU A 230 -7.20 -5.62 15.98
CA GLU A 230 -6.60 -5.44 14.65
C GLU A 230 -7.04 -4.10 14.03
N LEU A 231 -8.33 -3.78 14.06
CA LEU A 231 -8.86 -2.51 13.55
C LEU A 231 -8.42 -1.31 14.40
N GLY A 232 -8.37 -1.44 15.72
CA GLY A 232 -7.95 -0.36 16.61
C GLY A 232 -6.48 0.04 16.41
N ARG A 233 -5.61 -0.92 16.07
CA ARG A 233 -4.23 -0.62 15.63
C ARG A 233 -4.25 0.11 14.28
N ALA A 234 -4.94 -0.44 13.29
CA ALA A 234 -5.02 0.15 11.95
C ALA A 234 -5.60 1.57 11.98
N TYR A 235 -6.61 1.84 12.81
CA TYR A 235 -7.24 3.16 12.97
C TYR A 235 -6.26 4.20 13.52
N ARG A 236 -5.52 3.88 14.58
CA ARG A 236 -4.49 4.80 15.13
C ARG A 236 -3.38 5.05 14.13
N ASP A 237 -2.88 3.99 13.50
CA ASP A 237 -1.81 4.08 12.51
C ASP A 237 -2.26 4.93 11.31
N LYS A 238 -3.55 4.86 10.92
CA LYS A 238 -4.13 5.66 9.82
C LYS A 238 -4.01 7.15 10.09
N GLU A 239 -4.43 7.61 11.26
CA GLU A 239 -4.39 9.03 11.59
C GLU A 239 -2.96 9.58 11.63
N GLU A 240 -2.02 8.81 12.19
CA GLU A 240 -0.60 9.18 12.22
C GLU A 240 -0.02 9.26 10.80
N ASN A 241 -0.33 8.29 9.95
CA ASN A 241 0.14 8.27 8.56
C ASN A 241 -0.49 9.36 7.70
N LEU A 242 -1.76 9.71 7.93
CA LEU A 242 -2.39 10.85 7.24
C LEU A 242 -1.72 12.18 7.62
N ARG A 243 -1.46 12.40 8.92
CA ARG A 243 -0.73 13.60 9.38
C ARG A 243 0.67 13.66 8.78
N TYR A 244 1.37 12.52 8.73
CA TYR A 244 2.70 12.45 8.13
C TYR A 244 2.66 12.70 6.62
N MET A 245 1.72 12.09 5.89
CA MET A 245 1.51 12.33 4.45
C MET A 245 1.23 13.80 4.14
N HIS A 246 0.39 14.48 4.93
CA HIS A 246 0.18 15.92 4.77
C HIS A 246 1.48 16.73 4.87
N ALA A 247 2.35 16.40 5.82
CA ALA A 247 3.63 17.07 5.96
C ALA A 247 4.56 16.80 4.75
N LEU A 248 4.60 15.55 4.28
CA LEU A 248 5.38 15.15 3.10
C LEU A 248 4.92 15.89 1.84
N VAL A 249 3.60 15.89 1.56
CA VAL A 249 3.04 16.55 0.38
C VAL A 249 3.26 18.06 0.43
N LYS A 250 3.18 18.69 1.61
CA LYS A 250 3.48 20.11 1.77
C LYS A 250 4.96 20.41 1.46
N ALA A 251 5.88 19.62 2.01
CA ALA A 251 7.31 19.78 1.75
C ALA A 251 7.64 19.58 0.26
N ALA A 252 7.02 18.60 -0.39
CA ALA A 252 7.21 18.32 -1.81
C ALA A 252 6.71 19.49 -2.69
N HIS A 253 5.56 20.09 -2.35
CA HIS A 253 5.08 21.30 -3.04
C HIS A 253 6.06 22.47 -2.91
N GLU A 254 6.60 22.70 -1.71
CA GLU A 254 7.56 23.78 -1.49
C GLU A 254 8.86 23.55 -2.28
N ALA A 255 9.34 22.30 -2.34
CA ALA A 255 10.51 21.93 -3.13
C ALA A 255 10.26 22.14 -4.63
N ALA A 256 9.12 21.70 -5.16
CA ALA A 256 8.76 21.86 -6.56
C ALA A 256 8.65 23.35 -6.97
N LYS A 257 8.09 24.19 -6.10
CA LYS A 257 8.02 25.65 -6.33
C LYS A 257 9.41 26.28 -6.42
N ARG A 258 10.34 25.93 -5.51
CA ARG A 258 11.71 26.44 -5.52
C ARG A 258 12.47 26.05 -6.78
N LEU A 259 12.29 24.82 -7.25
CA LEU A 259 12.90 24.33 -8.50
C LEU A 259 12.43 25.14 -9.71
N THR A 260 11.12 25.42 -9.79
CA THR A 260 10.51 26.22 -10.88
C THR A 260 11.05 27.66 -10.87
N GLN A 261 11.09 28.29 -9.70
CA GLN A 261 11.60 29.67 -9.56
C GLN A 261 13.10 29.78 -9.87
N ALA A 262 13.89 28.76 -9.51
CA ALA A 262 15.31 28.72 -9.86
C ALA A 262 15.50 28.61 -11.38
N THR A 263 14.74 27.74 -12.06
CA THR A 263 14.85 27.57 -13.52
C THR A 263 14.44 28.84 -14.29
N GLU A 264 13.41 29.56 -13.82
CA GLU A 264 13.00 30.84 -14.40
C GLU A 264 14.03 31.97 -14.16
N GLY A 265 14.69 31.98 -12.99
CA GLY A 265 15.73 32.96 -12.67
C GLY A 265 16.98 32.83 -13.56
N TYR A 266 17.43 31.60 -13.81
CA TYR A 266 18.56 31.34 -14.73
C TYR A 266 18.24 31.71 -16.18
N ALA A 267 17.01 31.49 -16.64
CA ALA A 267 16.59 31.84 -18.00
C ALA A 267 16.53 33.37 -18.24
N MET A 268 16.43 34.19 -17.19
CA MET A 268 16.47 35.66 -17.30
C MET A 268 17.87 36.25 -17.15
N GLU A 269 18.85 35.52 -16.59
CA GLU A 269 20.26 35.95 -16.52
C GLU A 269 21.04 35.63 -17.80
N GLU A 270 20.54 34.71 -18.64
CA GLU A 270 21.13 34.35 -19.93
C GLU A 270 20.55 35.12 -21.15
N ALA A 271 19.66 36.08 -20.93
CA ALA A 271 19.01 36.92 -21.95
C ALA A 271 19.46 38.39 -21.88
#